data_AF-A0A2K9NQN3-F1
#
_entry.id   AF-A0A2K9NQN3-F1
#
_cell.length_a   1.000
_cell.length_b   1.000
_cell.length_c   1.000
_cell.angle_alpha   90.00
_cell.angle_beta   90.00
_cell.angle_gamma   90.00
#
_symmetry.space_group_name_H-M   'P 1'
#
loop_
_entity.id
_entity.type
_entity.pdbx_description
1 polymer ?
#
loop_
_entity_poly.entity_id
_entity_poly.type
_entity_poly.pdbx_seq_one_letter_code
_entity_poly.pdbx_strand_id
1 'polypeptide(L)'
;MKFICSLCLLLSSTLYAREVILVENKASKEEALMVLRVLQEKFNIPRKLITIRNIANECSKDSDAIMHLCLKEDAEVDIVKMNKFVVEKTLRVFLEMEEN
;
A
#
# COMPACT_ATOMS: atom_id res chain seq x y z
N MET A 1 29.10 31.36 20.64
CA MET A 1 27.84 30.61 20.72
C MET A 1 27.10 30.65 19.38
N LYS A 2 27.54 29.90 18.36
CA LYS A 2 26.90 29.87 17.02
C LYS A 2 26.70 28.45 16.45
N PHE A 3 27.03 27.40 17.20
CA PHE A 3 27.08 26.02 16.68
C PHE A 3 25.88 25.13 17.06
N ILE A 4 24.97 25.59 17.91
CA ILE A 4 23.88 24.73 18.43
C ILE A 4 22.72 24.60 17.42
N CYS A 5 22.51 25.60 16.55
CA CYS A 5 21.37 25.60 15.63
C CYS A 5 21.55 24.65 14.42
N SER A 6 22.80 24.29 14.09
CA SER A 6 23.09 23.40 12.95
C SER A 6 22.81 21.92 13.24
N LEU A 7 22.71 21.53 14.51
CA LEU A 7 22.49 20.12 14.89
C LEU A 7 20.99 19.73 14.84
N CYS A 8 20.07 20.69 14.97
CA CYS A 8 18.63 20.43 14.90
C CYS A 8 18.14 20.07 13.49
N LEU A 9 18.82 20.54 12.43
CA LEU A 9 18.44 20.26 11.03
C LEU A 9 18.73 18.82 10.60
N LEU A 10 19.62 18.11 11.30
CA LEU A 10 19.95 16.72 11.01
C LEU A 10 18.95 15.71 11.62
N LEU A 11 18.08 16.16 12.53
CA LEU A 11 17.06 15.30 13.16
C LEU A 11 15.70 15.33 12.45
N SER A 12 15.50 16.26 11.51
CA SER A 12 14.22 16.47 10.83
C SER A 12 13.97 15.59 9.59
N SER A 13 14.88 14.67 9.24
CA SER A 13 14.78 13.87 8.02
C SER A 13 14.32 12.43 8.23
N THR A 14 13.42 12.16 9.18
CA THR A 14 12.60 10.94 9.12
C THR A 14 11.44 11.17 8.17
N LEU A 15 11.77 11.29 6.88
CA LEU A 15 10.80 11.33 5.80
C LEU A 15 10.24 9.90 5.69
N TYR A 16 9.23 9.58 6.51
CA TYR A 16 8.58 8.27 6.50
C TYR A 16 7.93 8.08 5.12
N ALA A 17 8.58 7.30 4.27
CA ALA A 17 7.98 6.79 3.05
C ALA A 17 6.78 5.93 3.46
N ARG A 18 5.58 6.49 3.42
CA ARG A 18 4.34 5.76 3.68
C ARG A 18 4.09 4.79 2.53
N GLU A 19 3.74 3.56 2.87
CA GLU A 19 3.29 2.58 1.88
C GLU A 19 2.02 3.12 1.21
N VAL A 20 1.96 3.10 -0.12
CA VAL A 20 0.76 3.58 -0.84
C VAL A 20 -0.28 2.47 -0.86
N ILE A 21 0.11 1.29 -1.32
CA ILE A 21 -0.74 0.09 -1.33
C ILE A 21 0.00 -1.01 -0.60
N LEU A 22 -0.58 -1.48 0.50
CA LEU A 22 -0.11 -2.63 1.24
C LEU A 22 -1.01 -3.83 0.94
N VAL A 23 -0.41 -4.95 0.57
CA VAL A 23 -1.08 -6.24 0.43
C VAL A 23 -0.49 -7.18 1.46
N GLU A 24 -1.24 -7.49 2.51
CA GLU A 24 -0.88 -8.54 3.45
C GLU A 24 -1.38 -9.87 2.92
N ASN A 25 -0.48 -10.83 2.77
CA ASN A 25 -0.74 -12.12 2.16
C ASN A 25 -0.64 -13.24 3.20
N LYS A 26 -1.76 -13.92 3.42
CA LYS A 26 -1.84 -15.18 4.18
C LYS A 26 -1.99 -16.40 3.26
N ALA A 27 -2.25 -16.18 1.98
CA ALA A 27 -2.46 -17.20 0.98
C ALA A 27 -1.15 -17.69 0.35
N SER A 28 -1.25 -18.47 -0.72
CA SER A 28 -0.09 -18.94 -1.48
C SER A 28 0.66 -17.78 -2.15
N LYS A 29 1.92 -18.06 -2.51
CA LYS A 29 2.74 -17.09 -3.25
C LYS A 29 2.15 -16.81 -4.63
N GLU A 30 1.56 -17.82 -5.25
CA GLU A 30 0.93 -17.75 -6.57
C GLU A 30 -0.27 -16.80 -6.55
N GLU A 31 -1.11 -16.86 -5.52
CA GLU A 31 -2.26 -15.96 -5.35
C GLU A 31 -1.82 -14.51 -5.13
N ALA A 32 -0.78 -14.29 -4.32
CA ALA A 32 -0.21 -12.96 -4.14
C ALA A 32 0.33 -12.38 -5.46
N LEU A 33 0.94 -13.23 -6.30
CA LEU A 33 1.39 -12.84 -7.64
C LEU A 33 0.22 -12.54 -8.59
N MET A 34 -0.91 -13.24 -8.46
CA MET A 34 -2.12 -12.94 -9.23
C MET A 34 -2.70 -11.57 -8.85
N VAL A 35 -2.87 -11.29 -7.55
CA VAL A 35 -3.31 -9.97 -7.07
C VAL A 35 -2.38 -8.88 -7.56
N LEU A 36 -1.07 -9.12 -7.50
CA LEU A 36 -0.08 -8.18 -8.02
C LEU A 36 -0.28 -7.90 -9.51
N ARG A 37 -0.45 -8.95 -10.34
CA ARG A 37 -0.69 -8.78 -11.78
C ARG A 37 -1.97 -8.00 -12.04
N VAL A 38 -3.06 -8.29 -11.33
CA VAL A 38 -4.31 -7.55 -11.49
C VAL A 38 -4.11 -6.05 -11.19
N LEU A 39 -3.44 -5.72 -10.08
CA LEU A 39 -3.14 -4.32 -9.75
C LEU A 39 -2.28 -3.64 -10.82
N GLN A 40 -1.29 -4.35 -11.38
CA GLN A 40 -0.41 -3.78 -12.40
C GLN A 40 -1.04 -3.68 -13.78
N GLU A 41 -1.75 -4.70 -14.23
CA GLU A 41 -2.21 -4.84 -15.61
C GLU A 41 -3.63 -4.30 -15.82
N LYS A 42 -4.54 -4.51 -14.86
CA LYS A 42 -5.92 -4.01 -14.96
C LYS A 42 -6.02 -2.58 -14.48
N PHE A 43 -5.40 -2.30 -13.34
CA PHE A 43 -5.46 -0.98 -12.72
C PHE A 43 -4.24 -0.11 -13.04
N ASN A 44 -3.32 -0.55 -13.92
CA ASN A 44 -2.14 0.24 -14.30
C ASN A 44 -1.29 0.74 -13.11
N ILE A 45 -1.36 0.06 -11.95
CA ILE A 45 -0.71 0.52 -10.72
C ILE A 45 0.78 0.18 -10.80
N PRO A 46 1.69 1.16 -10.70
CA PRO A 46 3.11 0.90 -10.73
C PRO A 46 3.55 -0.02 -9.57
N ARG A 47 4.39 -1.03 -9.87
CA ARG A 47 4.93 -1.97 -8.87
C ARG A 47 5.50 -1.28 -7.63
N LYS A 48 6.17 -0.14 -7.83
CA LYS A 48 6.79 0.68 -6.77
C LYS A 48 5.82 1.23 -5.72
N LEU A 49 4.51 1.26 -6.03
CA LEU A 49 3.48 1.70 -5.10
C LEU A 49 2.87 0.54 -4.30
N ILE A 50 3.18 -0.71 -4.67
CA ILE A 50 2.59 -1.93 -4.11
C ILE A 50 3.64 -2.65 -3.27
N THR A 51 3.37 -2.76 -1.97
CA THR A 51 4.15 -3.58 -1.06
C THR A 51 3.37 -4.84 -0.72
N ILE A 52 4.00 -6.01 -0.85
CA ILE A 52 3.42 -7.29 -0.45
C ILE A 52 4.16 -7.76 0.79
N ARG A 53 3.42 -8.07 1.86
CA ARG A 53 3.97 -8.63 3.10
C ARG A 53 3.32 -9.98 3.35
N ASN A 54 4.12 -11.04 3.44
CA ASN A 54 3.61 -12.33 3.87
C ASN A 54 3.43 -12.30 5.38
N ILE A 55 2.27 -12.74 5.87
CA ILE A 55 1.94 -12.76 7.28
C ILE A 55 1.53 -14.18 7.70
N ALA A 56 1.85 -14.56 8.94
CA ALA A 56 1.41 -15.82 9.53
C ALA A 56 0.12 -15.66 10.35
N ASN A 57 -0.14 -14.44 10.83
CA ASN A 57 -1.26 -14.11 11.70
C ASN A 57 -2.38 -13.43 10.91
N GLU A 58 -3.38 -12.90 11.61
CA GLU A 58 -4.43 -12.08 11.00
C GLU A 58 -3.88 -10.77 10.44
N CYS A 59 -4.54 -10.25 9.40
CA CYS A 59 -4.20 -8.96 8.81
C CYS A 59 -4.36 -7.83 9.84
N SER A 60 -3.38 -6.94 9.89
CA SER A 60 -3.42 -5.79 10.79
C SER A 60 -4.53 -4.83 10.34
N LYS A 61 -5.24 -4.21 11.28
CA LYS A 61 -6.11 -3.06 10.97
C LYS A 61 -5.36 -1.74 11.03
N ASP A 62 -4.22 -1.76 11.71
CA ASP A 62 -3.35 -0.61 11.92
C ASP A 62 -2.29 -0.60 10.83
N SER A 63 -2.63 0.05 9.71
CA SER A 63 -1.71 0.36 8.63
C SER A 63 -1.79 1.83 8.28
N ASP A 64 -0.64 2.46 8.10
CA ASP A 64 -0.53 3.82 7.58
C ASP A 64 -0.69 3.89 6.05
N ALA A 65 -0.93 2.76 5.41
CA ALA A 65 -1.13 2.70 3.97
C ALA A 65 -2.39 3.43 3.51
N ILE A 66 -2.32 4.01 2.31
CA ILE A 66 -3.48 4.66 1.67
C ILE A 66 -4.55 3.61 1.32
N MET A 67 -4.11 2.46 0.83
CA MET A 67 -4.93 1.27 0.59
C MET A 67 -4.27 0.05 1.23
N HIS A 68 -5.04 -0.75 1.96
CA HIS A 68 -4.61 -1.98 2.60
C HIS A 68 -5.54 -3.11 2.20
N LEU A 69 -4.97 -4.07 1.47
CA LEU A 69 -5.62 -5.30 1.05
C LEU A 69 -5.14 -6.47 1.90
N CYS A 70 -6.05 -7.36 2.27
CA CYS A 70 -5.77 -8.61 2.96
C CYS A 70 -6.15 -9.77 2.05
N LEU A 71 -5.17 -10.55 1.63
CA LEU A 71 -5.37 -11.77 0.85
C LEU A 71 -5.39 -12.96 1.81
N LYS A 72 -6.57 -13.57 1.97
CA LYS A 72 -6.85 -14.69 2.87
C LYS A 72 -6.47 -16.04 2.26
N GLU A 73 -6.39 -17.07 3.11
CA GLU A 73 -6.04 -18.45 2.71
C GLU A 73 -7.00 -19.07 1.68
N ASP A 74 -8.23 -18.59 1.59
CA ASP A 74 -9.26 -19.00 0.61
C ASP A 74 -9.18 -18.22 -0.72
N ALA A 75 -8.10 -17.47 -0.92
CA ALA A 75 -7.89 -16.56 -2.05
C ALA A 75 -8.87 -15.36 -2.11
N GLU A 76 -9.68 -15.12 -1.07
CA GLU A 76 -10.48 -13.92 -0.98
C GLU A 76 -9.61 -12.69 -0.65
N VAL A 77 -9.95 -11.56 -1.27
CA VAL A 77 -9.29 -10.27 -1.03
C VAL A 77 -10.25 -9.34 -0.30
N ASP A 78 -9.91 -9.00 0.93
CA ASP A 78 -10.61 -8.00 1.71
C ASP A 78 -9.91 -6.63 1.60
N ILE A 79 -10.71 -5.58 1.46
CA ILE A 79 -10.23 -4.20 1.62
C ILE A 79 -10.32 -3.86 3.11
N VAL A 80 -9.20 -3.97 3.82
CA VAL A 80 -9.12 -3.66 5.26
C VAL A 80 -9.26 -2.16 5.50
N LYS A 81 -8.57 -1.38 4.67
CA LYS A 81 -8.57 0.08 4.77
C LYS A 81 -8.41 0.70 3.39
N MET A 82 -9.17 1.75 3.12
CA MET A 82 -9.00 2.57 1.93
C MET A 82 -9.36 4.02 2.25
N ASN A 83 -8.37 4.91 2.15
CA ASN A 83 -8.64 6.33 2.20
C ASN A 83 -9.20 6.80 0.85
N LYS A 84 -10.52 6.70 0.69
CA LYS A 84 -11.24 7.03 -0.56
C LYS A 84 -10.84 8.38 -1.13
N PHE A 85 -10.77 9.42 -0.30
CA PHE A 85 -10.39 10.75 -0.75
C PHE A 85 -9.00 10.78 -1.40
N VAL A 86 -8.01 10.12 -0.77
CA VAL A 86 -6.65 10.08 -1.32
C VAL A 86 -6.59 9.20 -2.56
N VAL A 87 -7.27 8.06 -2.56
CA VAL A 87 -7.34 7.16 -3.71
C VAL A 87 -7.98 7.85 -4.92
N GLU A 88 -9.12 8.54 -4.76
CA GLU A 88 -9.80 9.29 -5.83
C GLU A 88 -8.97 10.45 -6.38
N LYS A 89 -8.05 11.02 -5.58
CA LYS A 89 -7.22 12.15 -6.02
C LYS A 89 -5.88 11.73 -6.58
N THR A 90 -5.32 10.63 -6.10
CA THR A 90 -3.95 10.21 -6.44
C THR A 90 -3.88 8.95 -7.30
N LEU A 91 -4.87 8.05 -7.15
CA LEU A 91 -4.94 6.79 -7.87
C LEU A 91 -6.06 6.72 -8.90
N ARG A 92 -6.94 7.73 -8.99
CA ARG A 92 -8.02 7.76 -10.01
C ARG A 92 -7.51 7.58 -11.43
N VAL A 93 -6.37 8.19 -11.77
CA VAL A 93 -5.74 8.03 -13.10
C VAL A 93 -5.34 6.59 -13.43
N PHE A 94 -5.25 5.73 -12.41
CA PHE A 94 -4.94 4.31 -12.53
C PHE A 94 -6.22 3.46 -12.42
N LEU A 95 -7.19 3.91 -11.62
CA LEU A 95 -8.44 3.20 -11.31
C LEU A 95 -9.61 3.54 -12.24
N GLU A 96 -9.41 4.26 -13.34
CA GLU A 96 -10.43 4.46 -14.37
C GLU A 96 -10.74 3.13 -15.08
N MET A 97 -11.60 2.32 -14.44
CA MET A 97 -12.27 1.17 -14.99
C MET A 97 -13.78 1.35 -14.84
N GLU A 98 -14.43 1.50 -16.00
CA GLU A 98 -15.84 1.19 -16.31
C GLU A 98 -16.95 1.94 -15.55
N GLU A 99 -17.14 3.22 -15.88
CA GLU A 99 -18.50 3.73 -16.10
C GLU A 99 -18.80 3.61 -17.60
N ASN A 100 -19.24 2.42 -18.05
CA ASN A 100 -20.01 2.22 -19.29
C ASN A 100 -20.78 0.91 -19.21
#